data_AF-A0A6A5FLY7-F1
#
_entry.id   AF-A0A6A5FLY7-F1
#
_cell.length_a   1.000
_cell.length_b   1.000
_cell.length_c   1.000
_cell.angle_alpha   90.00
_cell.angle_beta   90.00
_cell.angle_gamma   90.00
#
_symmetry.space_group_name_H-M   'P 1'
#
loop_
_entity.id
_entity.type
_entity.pdbx_description
1 polymer ?
#
loop_
_entity_poly.entity_id
_entity_poly.type
_entity_poly.pdbx_seq_one_letter_code
_entity_poly.pdbx_strand_id
1 'polypeptide(L)'
;MAAILRALVLALLIQGCFCSVGQTDTGCMKWTPKGDHVCCEACFAGNRLVKECGPSPKDLCTPCEAGTFTVNPKQYRCTRCTQCVGAQVDVKECTTTTDTKCGCTEGLTCGNDRCSFCYKKCDKGYEPYKRDCKPCPEGTFNDQSHQMCKPWSTKCPNPDQKIAAKGNALMDIKCVNVSVAPVIRPERPDPTEQAWPLVLSVITSAVLMAFSIIIISLVAKKFFQKRKEKGIKPITTQIITTPTDEPKTDNPRTLIAIECSFHEAQQEQGSSSESLYSKDSSSQLIA
;
A
#
# COMPACT_ATOMS: atom_id res chain seq x y z
N MET A 1 4.47 45.78 -36.71
CA MET A 1 4.26 44.78 -35.62
C MET A 1 3.36 45.30 -34.50
N ALA A 2 3.72 46.36 -33.76
CA ALA A 2 2.98 46.78 -32.54
C ALA A 2 1.44 46.93 -32.68
N ALA A 3 0.94 47.46 -33.80
CA ALA A 3 -0.50 47.57 -34.06
C ALA A 3 -1.22 46.20 -34.13
N ILE A 4 -0.58 45.19 -34.72
CA ILE A 4 -1.10 43.81 -34.78
C ILE A 4 -1.16 43.22 -33.38
N LEU A 5 -0.14 43.45 -32.56
CA LEU A 5 -0.11 42.97 -31.17
C LEU A 5 -1.26 43.59 -30.35
N ARG A 6 -1.53 44.90 -30.52
CA ARG A 6 -2.68 45.56 -29.87
C ARG A 6 -4.03 45.04 -30.38
N ALA A 7 -4.17 44.78 -31.68
CA ALA A 7 -5.39 44.18 -32.24
C ALA A 7 -5.65 42.76 -31.70
N LEU A 8 -4.60 41.94 -31.56
CA LEU A 8 -4.69 40.59 -30.97
C LEU A 8 -5.06 40.63 -29.49
N VAL A 9 -4.47 41.55 -28.69
CA VAL A 9 -4.85 41.73 -27.29
C VAL A 9 -6.31 42.17 -27.15
N LEU A 10 -6.79 43.08 -28.00
CA LEU A 10 -8.20 43.48 -28.01
C LEU A 10 -9.14 42.34 -28.42
N ALA A 11 -8.77 41.52 -29.41
CA ALA A 11 -9.55 40.34 -29.80
C ALA A 11 -9.65 39.31 -28.66
N LEU A 12 -8.54 39.02 -27.98
CA LEU A 12 -8.50 38.11 -26.83
C LEU A 12 -9.36 38.60 -25.65
N LEU A 13 -9.39 39.92 -25.39
CA LEU A 13 -10.28 40.52 -24.39
C LEU A 13 -11.76 40.39 -24.78
N ILE A 14 -12.11 40.50 -26.06
CA ILE A 14 -13.48 40.35 -26.56
C ILE A 14 -13.95 38.88 -26.48
N GLN A 15 -13.05 37.91 -26.64
CA GLN A 15 -13.36 36.48 -26.48
C GLN A 15 -13.57 36.06 -25.01
N GLY A 16 -13.23 36.91 -24.04
CA GLY A 16 -13.34 36.60 -22.60
C GLY A 16 -14.76 36.61 -22.00
N CYS A 17 -15.78 37.03 -22.76
CA CYS A 17 -17.17 37.12 -22.27
C CYS A 17 -18.18 36.34 -23.12
N PHE A 18 -17.80 35.17 -23.62
CA PHE A 18 -18.77 34.12 -23.91
C PHE A 18 -19.20 33.43 -22.62
N CYS A 19 -20.01 34.14 -21.81
CA CYS A 19 -20.93 33.43 -20.93
C CYS A 19 -21.71 32.44 -21.80
N SER A 20 -21.71 31.16 -21.42
CA SER A 20 -22.55 30.17 -22.08
C SER A 20 -24.01 30.54 -21.85
N VAL A 21 -24.60 31.30 -22.77
CA VAL A 21 -26.05 31.52 -22.86
C VAL A 21 -26.66 30.18 -23.30
N GLY A 22 -26.71 29.25 -22.34
CA GLY A 22 -27.35 27.96 -22.49
C GLY A 22 -28.78 28.21 -22.95
N GLN A 23 -29.09 27.71 -24.15
CA GLN A 23 -30.24 28.11 -24.95
C GLN A 23 -31.52 28.13 -24.09
N THR A 24 -31.99 29.33 -23.74
CA THR A 24 -33.04 29.51 -22.73
C THR A 24 -34.41 29.24 -23.34
N ASP A 25 -34.75 27.97 -23.50
CA ASP A 25 -36.04 27.52 -24.01
C ASP A 25 -37.18 28.13 -23.16
N THR A 26 -37.91 29.07 -23.76
CA THR A 26 -38.82 29.98 -23.06
C THR A 26 -40.27 29.67 -23.37
N GLY A 27 -41.12 29.58 -22.34
CA GLY A 27 -42.54 29.30 -22.46
C GLY A 27 -42.91 27.84 -22.13
N CYS A 28 -43.99 27.36 -22.76
CA CYS A 28 -44.42 25.97 -22.68
C CYS A 28 -43.49 25.05 -23.49
N MET A 29 -43.01 23.99 -22.85
CA MET A 29 -42.40 22.82 -23.48
C MET A 29 -43.47 21.89 -24.08
N LYS A 30 -44.65 21.82 -23.46
CA LYS A 30 -45.79 21.04 -23.94
C LYS A 30 -47.10 21.81 -23.75
N TRP A 31 -47.94 21.79 -24.76
CA TRP A 31 -49.26 22.44 -24.77
C TRP A 31 -50.25 21.69 -25.66
N THR A 32 -51.54 21.95 -25.49
CA THR A 32 -52.63 21.43 -26.32
C THR A 32 -53.52 22.56 -26.86
N PRO A 33 -54.05 22.47 -28.10
CA PRO A 33 -55.03 23.43 -28.62
C PRO A 33 -56.38 23.36 -27.88
N LYS A 34 -57.07 24.50 -27.74
CA LYS A 34 -58.40 24.62 -27.14
C LYS A 34 -59.15 25.81 -27.75
N GLY A 35 -59.78 25.59 -28.91
CA GLY A 35 -60.31 26.67 -29.74
C GLY A 35 -59.18 27.55 -30.28
N ASP A 36 -59.40 28.87 -30.33
CA ASP A 36 -58.43 29.87 -30.81
C ASP A 36 -57.27 30.13 -29.83
N HIS A 37 -57.07 29.25 -28.85
CA HIS A 37 -56.09 29.34 -27.78
C HIS A 37 -55.33 28.03 -27.61
N VAL A 38 -54.18 28.10 -26.94
CA VAL A 38 -53.42 26.94 -26.44
C VAL A 38 -53.51 26.89 -24.92
N CYS A 39 -53.42 25.69 -24.35
CA CYS A 39 -53.30 25.46 -22.92
C CYS A 39 -51.98 24.75 -22.59
N CYS A 40 -51.25 25.28 -21.62
CA CYS A 40 -49.94 24.78 -21.19
C CYS A 40 -50.09 23.50 -20.35
N GLU A 41 -49.41 22.44 -20.78
CA GLU A 41 -49.29 21.20 -20.02
C GLU A 41 -47.99 21.15 -19.22
N ALA A 42 -46.91 21.69 -19.77
CA ALA A 42 -45.63 21.86 -19.09
C ALA A 42 -44.89 23.08 -19.62
N CYS A 43 -44.40 23.93 -18.71
CA CYS A 43 -43.30 24.86 -18.96
C CYS A 43 -41.97 24.10 -19.14
N PHE A 44 -40.99 24.68 -19.84
CA PHE A 44 -39.61 24.21 -19.74
C PHE A 44 -39.08 24.35 -18.30
N ALA A 45 -38.10 23.53 -17.93
CA ALA A 45 -37.43 23.67 -16.63
C ALA A 45 -36.81 25.07 -16.50
N GLY A 46 -36.92 25.67 -15.32
CA GLY A 46 -36.51 27.05 -15.08
C GLY A 46 -37.50 28.12 -15.52
N ASN A 47 -38.65 27.75 -16.11
CA ASN A 47 -39.77 28.66 -16.35
C ASN A 47 -40.93 28.38 -15.40
N ARG A 48 -41.52 29.44 -14.83
CA ARG A 48 -42.77 29.39 -14.06
C ARG A 48 -43.98 29.63 -14.96
N LEU A 49 -45.09 28.97 -14.64
CA LEU A 49 -46.39 29.18 -15.28
C LEU A 49 -46.94 30.56 -14.87
N VAL A 50 -47.49 31.28 -15.84
CA VAL A 50 -48.12 32.60 -15.65
C VAL A 50 -49.64 32.51 -15.81
N LYS A 51 -50.10 31.76 -16.83
CA LYS A 51 -51.51 31.44 -17.10
C LYS A 51 -51.62 30.04 -17.69
N GLU A 52 -52.71 29.33 -17.44
CA GLU A 52 -52.90 27.99 -17.98
C GLU A 52 -53.17 27.98 -19.49
N CYS A 53 -53.89 28.98 -20.01
CA CYS A 53 -54.24 29.06 -21.42
C CYS A 53 -54.17 30.50 -21.95
N GLY A 54 -54.01 30.65 -23.27
CA GLY A 54 -53.94 31.94 -23.97
C GLY A 54 -53.54 31.79 -25.44
N PRO A 55 -53.21 32.88 -26.16
CA PRO A 55 -53.04 32.85 -27.62
C PRO A 55 -51.70 32.25 -28.10
N SER A 56 -50.68 32.14 -27.24
CA SER A 56 -49.31 31.77 -27.62
C SER A 56 -48.66 30.90 -26.55
N PRO A 57 -48.02 29.76 -26.88
CA PRO A 57 -47.35 28.92 -25.88
C PRO A 57 -46.15 29.60 -25.22
N LYS A 58 -45.55 30.59 -25.89
CA LYS A 58 -44.35 31.29 -25.41
C LYS A 58 -44.64 32.16 -24.20
N ASP A 59 -45.82 32.79 -24.17
CA ASP A 59 -46.19 33.83 -23.20
C ASP A 59 -46.92 33.28 -21.96
N LEU A 60 -47.20 31.96 -21.93
CA LEU A 60 -47.84 31.29 -20.80
C LEU A 60 -46.87 30.90 -19.68
N CYS A 61 -45.55 30.85 -19.95
CA CYS A 61 -44.53 30.66 -18.92
C CYS A 61 -43.40 31.68 -19.08
N THR A 62 -42.82 32.14 -17.97
CA THR A 62 -41.67 33.06 -17.95
C THR A 62 -40.49 32.48 -17.18
N PRO A 63 -39.24 32.79 -17.54
CA PRO A 63 -38.07 32.33 -16.79
C PRO A 63 -38.09 32.78 -15.33
N CYS A 64 -37.44 31.99 -14.47
CA CYS A 64 -37.16 32.37 -13.09
C CYS A 64 -36.15 33.53 -13.03
N GLU A 65 -36.36 34.41 -12.05
CA GLU A 65 -35.45 35.51 -11.73
C GLU A 65 -34.17 34.96 -11.06
N ALA A 66 -33.05 35.68 -11.17
CA ALA A 66 -31.80 35.31 -10.53
C ALA A 66 -31.98 35.12 -9.01
N GLY A 67 -31.40 34.06 -8.45
CA GLY A 67 -31.66 33.65 -7.06
C GLY A 67 -33.00 32.91 -6.85
N THR A 68 -33.67 32.48 -7.93
CA THR A 68 -34.84 31.58 -7.87
C THR A 68 -34.78 30.48 -8.94
N PHE A 69 -35.45 29.35 -8.67
CA PHE A 69 -35.44 28.16 -9.54
C PHE A 69 -36.81 27.44 -9.61
N THR A 70 -37.01 26.62 -10.64
CA THR A 70 -38.07 25.59 -10.67
C THR A 70 -37.73 24.42 -11.59
N VAL A 71 -38.05 23.20 -11.14
CA VAL A 71 -38.14 21.99 -11.99
C VAL A 71 -39.59 21.54 -12.21
N ASN A 72 -40.55 22.17 -11.52
CA ASN A 72 -41.95 21.78 -11.52
C ASN A 72 -42.67 22.40 -12.74
N PRO A 73 -43.20 21.60 -13.69
CA PRO A 73 -43.64 22.09 -15.00
C PRO A 73 -44.93 22.93 -15.01
N LYS A 74 -45.67 23.00 -13.89
CA LYS A 74 -46.85 23.88 -13.71
C LYS A 74 -46.71 24.83 -12.52
N GLN A 75 -45.47 25.12 -12.10
CA GLN A 75 -45.20 25.95 -10.93
C GLN A 75 -45.48 27.43 -11.20
N TYR A 76 -46.40 28.06 -10.48
CA TYR A 76 -46.73 29.48 -10.67
C TYR A 76 -45.68 30.48 -10.11
N ARG A 77 -44.84 30.04 -9.16
CA ARG A 77 -43.82 30.86 -8.48
C ARG A 77 -42.53 30.06 -8.32
N CYS A 78 -41.41 30.60 -8.79
CA CYS A 78 -40.09 30.01 -8.58
C CYS A 78 -39.75 29.97 -7.08
N THR A 79 -39.07 28.91 -6.65
CA THR A 79 -38.56 28.75 -5.29
C THR A 79 -37.30 29.60 -5.15
N ARG A 80 -37.13 30.33 -4.04
CA ARG A 80 -35.84 30.99 -3.74
C ARG A 80 -34.76 29.95 -3.53
N CYS A 81 -33.57 30.21 -4.05
CA CYS A 81 -32.43 29.33 -3.83
C CYS A 81 -32.06 29.24 -2.34
N THR A 82 -31.62 28.05 -1.92
CA THR A 82 -31.02 27.82 -0.60
C THR A 82 -29.78 28.70 -0.43
N GLN A 83 -29.60 29.27 0.76
CA GLN A 83 -28.40 30.01 1.13
C GLN A 83 -27.56 29.13 2.07
N CYS A 84 -26.29 28.92 1.73
CA CYS A 84 -25.35 28.20 2.58
C CYS A 84 -24.80 29.17 3.64
N VAL A 85 -24.94 28.84 4.92
CA VAL A 85 -24.68 29.76 6.03
C VAL A 85 -23.81 29.15 7.14
N GLY A 86 -23.09 30.00 7.85
CA GLY A 86 -22.23 29.60 8.97
C GLY A 86 -21.02 28.78 8.50
N ALA A 87 -21.05 27.48 8.74
CA ALA A 87 -19.98 26.54 8.36
C ALA A 87 -20.28 25.73 7.09
N GLN A 88 -21.35 26.10 6.37
CA GLN A 88 -21.65 25.60 5.03
C GLN A 88 -20.92 26.42 3.97
N VAL A 89 -20.71 25.83 2.79
CA VAL A 89 -20.14 26.50 1.60
C VAL A 89 -20.92 26.12 0.34
N ASP A 90 -20.97 27.00 -0.64
CA ASP A 90 -21.55 26.72 -1.95
C ASP A 90 -20.66 25.71 -2.71
N VAL A 91 -21.17 24.50 -2.91
CA VAL A 91 -20.53 23.44 -3.72
C VAL A 91 -21.07 23.44 -5.15
N LYS A 92 -22.27 23.98 -5.36
CA LYS A 92 -22.78 24.36 -6.68
C LYS A 92 -23.67 25.59 -6.54
N GLU A 93 -23.41 26.59 -7.35
CA GLU A 93 -24.26 27.78 -7.51
C GLU A 93 -25.67 27.39 -7.97
N CYS A 94 -26.65 28.22 -7.60
CA CYS A 94 -28.03 28.08 -8.07
C CYS A 94 -28.17 28.50 -9.54
N THR A 95 -29.06 27.81 -10.25
CA THR A 95 -29.51 28.19 -11.59
C THR A 95 -31.04 28.23 -11.61
N THR A 96 -31.65 28.78 -12.66
CA THR A 96 -33.12 28.70 -12.83
C THR A 96 -33.66 27.27 -12.79
N THR A 97 -32.83 26.27 -13.11
CA THR A 97 -33.19 24.85 -13.15
C THR A 97 -32.76 24.03 -11.93
N THR A 98 -31.85 24.51 -11.08
CA THR A 98 -31.33 23.74 -9.92
C THR A 98 -31.02 24.64 -8.73
N ASP A 99 -31.44 24.20 -7.54
CA ASP A 99 -31.11 24.87 -6.27
C ASP A 99 -29.60 24.95 -6.00
N THR A 100 -29.18 25.87 -5.14
CA THR A 100 -27.83 25.90 -4.55
C THR A 100 -27.55 24.57 -3.86
N LYS A 101 -26.39 23.96 -4.12
CA LYS A 101 -25.95 22.79 -3.36
C LYS A 101 -24.94 23.21 -2.30
N CYS A 102 -25.32 23.12 -1.03
CA CYS A 102 -24.39 23.32 0.07
C CYS A 102 -23.50 22.10 0.32
N GLY A 103 -22.26 22.36 0.69
CA GLY A 103 -21.36 21.45 1.41
C GLY A 103 -20.98 22.04 2.77
N CYS A 104 -19.92 21.50 3.37
CA CYS A 104 -19.33 22.00 4.61
C CYS A 104 -17.88 22.44 4.38
N THR A 105 -17.37 23.34 5.24
CA THR A 105 -15.95 23.68 5.28
C THR A 105 -15.07 22.47 5.62
N GLU A 106 -13.77 22.57 5.35
CA GLU A 106 -12.79 21.55 5.73
C GLU A 106 -12.86 21.19 7.24
N GLY A 107 -12.54 19.93 7.57
CA GLY A 107 -12.66 19.37 8.92
C GLY A 107 -14.10 19.01 9.34
N LEU A 108 -15.12 19.41 8.58
CA LEU A 108 -16.52 19.11 8.84
C LEU A 108 -17.11 18.15 7.79
N THR A 109 -18.35 17.72 8.03
CA THR A 109 -19.13 16.89 7.10
C THR A 109 -20.64 17.14 7.23
N CYS A 110 -21.37 16.82 6.17
CA CYS A 110 -22.82 17.04 6.04
C CYS A 110 -23.62 16.14 6.99
N GLY A 111 -24.58 16.73 7.71
CA GLY A 111 -25.41 15.99 8.66
C GLY A 111 -26.70 15.37 8.12
N ASN A 112 -26.97 15.54 6.82
CA ASN A 112 -28.00 14.84 6.05
C ASN A 112 -27.68 15.00 4.55
N ASP A 113 -28.45 14.33 3.68
CA ASP A 113 -28.24 14.33 2.22
C ASP A 113 -28.39 15.71 1.57
N ARG A 114 -29.07 16.65 2.25
CA ARG A 114 -29.22 18.06 1.84
C ARG A 114 -28.13 18.97 2.42
N CYS A 115 -27.19 18.41 3.18
CA CYS A 115 -26.15 19.12 3.91
C CYS A 115 -26.66 20.28 4.79
N SER A 116 -27.89 20.19 5.33
CA SER A 116 -28.58 21.34 5.95
C SER A 116 -28.02 21.77 7.31
N PHE A 117 -27.03 21.04 7.83
CA PHE A 117 -26.13 21.45 8.90
C PHE A 117 -24.83 20.65 8.79
N CYS A 118 -23.76 21.21 9.33
CA CYS A 118 -22.45 20.58 9.39
C CYS A 118 -22.16 20.08 10.81
N TYR A 119 -21.37 19.01 10.92
CA TYR A 119 -20.77 18.59 12.18
C TYR A 119 -19.34 18.09 11.97
N LYS A 120 -18.59 17.95 13.07
CA LYS A 120 -17.16 17.62 13.03
C LYS A 120 -16.92 16.25 12.38
N LYS A 121 -15.98 16.18 11.44
CA LYS A 121 -15.48 14.90 10.93
C LYS A 121 -14.67 14.21 12.03
N CYS A 122 -14.83 12.90 12.18
CA CYS A 122 -14.21 12.18 13.30
C CYS A 122 -13.01 11.37 12.81
N ASP A 123 -11.93 11.43 13.58
CA ASP A 123 -10.74 10.64 13.33
C ASP A 123 -10.91 9.19 13.80
N LYS A 124 -9.92 8.36 13.49
CA LYS A 124 -9.84 6.98 13.97
C LYS A 124 -9.84 6.98 15.51
N GLY A 125 -10.47 5.98 16.13
CA GLY A 125 -10.61 5.90 17.59
C GLY A 125 -11.66 6.81 18.20
N TYR A 126 -12.43 7.53 17.37
CA TYR A 126 -13.60 8.30 17.78
C TYR A 126 -14.83 7.89 16.97
N GLU A 127 -16.01 8.10 17.53
CA GLU A 127 -17.29 7.99 16.83
C GLU A 127 -18.11 9.29 16.92
N PRO A 128 -18.98 9.58 15.93
CA PRO A 128 -19.88 10.71 15.97
C PRO A 128 -20.83 10.68 17.18
N TYR A 129 -20.93 11.81 17.88
CA TYR A 129 -21.86 12.00 18.99
C TYR A 129 -22.47 13.40 18.96
N LYS A 130 -23.78 13.47 18.69
CA LYS A 130 -24.56 14.71 18.49
C LYS A 130 -24.05 15.54 17.31
N ARG A 131 -23.06 16.42 17.51
CA ARG A 131 -22.39 17.25 16.48
C ARG A 131 -20.87 17.32 16.65
N ASP A 132 -20.31 16.52 17.54
CA ASP A 132 -18.87 16.39 17.79
C ASP A 132 -18.51 14.89 17.78
N CYS A 133 -17.31 14.56 18.22
CA CYS A 133 -16.77 13.20 18.26
C CYS A 133 -16.45 12.82 19.71
N LYS A 134 -16.77 11.59 20.12
CA LYS A 134 -16.33 11.04 21.42
C LYS A 134 -15.40 9.84 21.18
N PRO A 135 -14.42 9.58 22.06
CA PRO A 135 -13.55 8.42 21.91
C PRO A 135 -14.35 7.11 21.97
N CYS A 136 -13.86 6.07 21.31
CA CYS A 136 -14.45 4.74 21.39
C CYS A 136 -14.48 4.24 22.84
N PRO A 137 -15.62 3.73 23.35
CA PRO A 137 -15.67 3.14 24.68
C PRO A 137 -14.82 1.86 24.76
N GLU A 138 -14.31 1.59 25.97
CA GLU A 138 -13.57 0.37 26.29
C GLU A 138 -14.37 -0.88 25.87
N GLY A 139 -13.76 -1.77 25.09
CA GLY A 139 -14.43 -2.88 24.41
C GLY A 139 -14.65 -2.67 22.91
N THR A 140 -14.36 -1.48 22.37
CA THR A 140 -14.63 -1.12 20.97
C THR A 140 -13.47 -0.39 20.28
N PHE A 141 -13.47 -0.39 18.94
CA PHE A 141 -12.53 0.33 18.10
C PHE A 141 -13.20 0.99 16.88
N ASN A 142 -12.54 2.00 16.31
CA ASN A 142 -12.83 2.51 14.98
C ASN A 142 -11.53 2.73 14.20
N ASP A 143 -11.31 1.89 13.19
CA ASP A 143 -10.16 1.89 12.28
C ASP A 143 -10.26 2.93 11.15
N GLN A 144 -11.40 3.61 11.00
CA GLN A 144 -11.77 4.46 9.87
C GLN A 144 -12.14 5.88 10.32
N SER A 145 -12.08 6.85 9.41
CA SER A 145 -12.63 8.17 9.71
C SER A 145 -14.16 8.11 9.69
N HIS A 146 -14.78 8.72 10.69
CA HIS A 146 -16.21 9.03 10.72
C HIS A 146 -17.17 7.82 10.66
N GLN A 147 -16.76 6.71 11.25
CA GLN A 147 -17.61 5.53 11.48
C GLN A 147 -18.02 5.43 12.96
N MET A 148 -18.99 4.56 13.25
CA MET A 148 -19.31 4.17 14.63
C MET A 148 -18.27 3.15 15.14
N CYS A 149 -18.02 3.15 16.44
CA CYS A 149 -17.09 2.20 17.04
C CYS A 149 -17.72 0.79 17.08
N LYS A 150 -16.94 -0.21 16.67
CA LYS A 150 -17.33 -1.62 16.56
C LYS A 150 -16.75 -2.39 17.75
N PRO A 151 -17.43 -3.41 18.30
CA PRO A 151 -16.85 -4.28 19.32
C PRO A 151 -15.54 -4.91 18.85
N TRP A 152 -14.58 -5.10 19.76
CA TRP A 152 -13.42 -5.95 19.48
C TRP A 152 -13.84 -7.40 19.22
N SER A 153 -13.15 -8.06 18.29
CA SER A 153 -13.31 -9.50 18.05
C SER A 153 -12.97 -10.30 19.30
N THR A 154 -13.74 -11.35 19.56
CA THR A 154 -13.57 -12.22 20.73
C THR A 154 -12.63 -13.41 20.48
N LYS A 155 -12.24 -13.64 19.21
CA LYS A 155 -11.38 -14.73 18.73
C LYS A 155 -10.60 -14.26 17.51
N CYS A 156 -9.44 -14.85 17.27
CA CYS A 156 -8.69 -14.62 16.03
C CYS A 156 -9.40 -15.21 14.80
N PRO A 157 -9.18 -14.66 13.58
CA PRO A 157 -9.82 -15.16 12.36
C PRO A 157 -9.48 -16.62 12.05
N ASN A 158 -8.23 -17.03 12.31
CA ASN A 158 -7.75 -18.38 12.01
C ASN A 158 -7.69 -19.24 13.29
N PRO A 159 -7.99 -20.56 13.23
CA PRO A 159 -8.06 -21.43 14.40
C PRO A 159 -6.68 -21.78 15.00
N ASP A 160 -5.60 -21.62 14.23
CA ASP A 160 -4.21 -21.76 14.68
C ASP A 160 -3.69 -20.50 15.39
N GLN A 161 -4.45 -19.40 15.43
CA GLN A 161 -4.03 -18.15 16.04
C GLN A 161 -4.54 -17.97 17.48
N LYS A 162 -3.74 -17.30 18.30
CA LYS A 162 -4.11 -16.83 19.64
C LYS A 162 -4.00 -15.32 19.74
N ILE A 163 -4.81 -14.75 20.64
CA ILE A 163 -4.79 -13.33 20.97
C ILE A 163 -3.50 -13.02 21.74
N ALA A 164 -2.64 -12.20 21.15
CA ALA A 164 -1.40 -11.70 21.76
C ALA A 164 -1.61 -10.38 22.51
N ALA A 165 -2.56 -9.55 22.07
CA ALA A 165 -2.96 -8.34 22.78
C ALA A 165 -4.45 -8.03 22.57
N LYS A 166 -5.05 -7.38 23.57
CA LYS A 166 -6.37 -6.76 23.48
C LYS A 166 -6.37 -5.69 22.37
N GLY A 167 -7.54 -5.41 21.81
CA GLY A 167 -7.72 -4.22 20.98
C GLY A 167 -7.56 -2.92 21.77
N ASN A 168 -7.59 -1.80 21.07
CA ASN A 168 -7.67 -0.45 21.64
C ASN A 168 -8.64 0.38 20.77
N ALA A 169 -8.78 1.69 21.03
CA ALA A 169 -9.70 2.52 20.26
C ALA A 169 -9.42 2.54 18.73
N LEU A 170 -8.17 2.36 18.30
CA LEU A 170 -7.76 2.46 16.88
C LEU A 170 -7.78 1.13 16.11
N MET A 171 -7.67 0.00 16.82
CA MET A 171 -7.50 -1.32 16.21
C MET A 171 -8.13 -2.44 17.03
N ASP A 172 -8.52 -3.50 16.33
CA ASP A 172 -9.00 -4.74 16.94
C ASP A 172 -7.87 -5.51 17.66
N ILE A 173 -8.21 -6.67 18.25
CA ILE A 173 -7.27 -7.62 18.86
C ILE A 173 -6.06 -7.92 17.96
N LYS A 174 -4.88 -8.06 18.58
CA LYS A 174 -3.68 -8.50 17.88
C LYS A 174 -3.57 -10.02 17.98
N CYS A 175 -3.51 -10.69 16.84
CA CYS A 175 -3.36 -12.14 16.73
C CYS A 175 -1.94 -12.56 16.35
N VAL A 176 -1.52 -13.74 16.83
CA VAL A 176 -0.28 -14.41 16.42
C VAL A 176 -0.56 -15.88 16.14
N ASN A 177 0.11 -16.45 15.14
CA ASN A 177 0.03 -17.89 14.87
C ASN A 177 0.69 -18.65 16.02
N VAL A 178 0.02 -19.69 16.51
CA VAL A 178 0.64 -20.67 17.39
C VAL A 178 1.54 -21.53 16.52
N SER A 179 2.84 -21.26 16.57
CA SER A 179 3.85 -22.18 16.05
C SER A 179 3.78 -23.48 16.85
N VAL A 180 2.96 -24.42 16.38
CA VAL A 180 3.09 -25.83 16.73
C VAL A 180 4.43 -26.27 16.17
N ALA A 181 5.48 -26.12 16.98
CA ALA A 181 6.76 -26.75 16.71
C ALA A 181 6.44 -28.23 16.44
N PRO A 182 6.88 -28.81 15.30
CA PRO A 182 6.56 -30.18 14.99
C PRO A 182 7.07 -31.03 16.14
N VAL A 183 6.16 -31.74 16.80
CA VAL A 183 6.56 -32.73 17.78
C VAL A 183 7.29 -33.79 16.97
N ILE A 184 8.62 -33.73 17.01
CA ILE A 184 9.52 -34.78 16.52
C ILE A 184 9.31 -35.96 17.45
N ARG A 185 8.18 -36.65 17.25
CA ARG A 185 7.94 -37.99 17.76
C ARG A 185 9.08 -38.81 17.19
N PRO A 186 9.99 -39.36 18.01
CA PRO A 186 11.14 -40.07 17.49
C PRO A 186 10.62 -41.30 16.72
N GLU A 187 10.68 -41.21 15.40
CA GLU A 187 10.35 -42.32 14.51
C GLU A 187 11.38 -43.41 14.79
N ARG A 188 10.90 -44.51 15.38
CA ARG A 188 11.76 -45.62 15.77
C ARG A 188 12.36 -46.20 14.49
N PRO A 189 13.70 -46.21 14.32
CA PRO A 189 14.30 -46.67 13.08
C PRO A 189 13.88 -48.12 12.79
N ASP A 190 13.52 -48.37 11.53
CA ASP A 190 13.14 -49.70 11.06
C ASP A 190 14.36 -50.64 11.17
N PRO A 191 14.23 -51.84 11.78
CA PRO A 191 15.36 -52.76 11.95
C PRO A 191 16.03 -53.22 10.64
N THR A 192 15.39 -53.01 9.49
CA THR A 192 15.86 -53.50 8.18
C THR A 192 17.02 -52.70 7.57
N GLU A 193 17.18 -51.41 7.90
CA GLU A 193 18.24 -50.54 7.34
C GLU A 193 19.64 -50.82 7.92
N GLN A 194 19.76 -51.56 9.02
CA GLN A 194 21.01 -51.68 9.77
C GLN A 194 21.92 -52.85 9.34
N ALA A 195 21.47 -53.71 8.42
CA ALA A 195 22.23 -54.89 7.95
C ALA A 195 23.24 -54.57 6.82
N TRP A 196 22.91 -53.63 5.93
CA TRP A 196 23.71 -53.26 4.76
C TRP A 196 25.19 -52.91 5.02
N PRO A 197 25.55 -52.07 6.02
CA PRO A 197 26.95 -51.70 6.25
C PRO A 197 27.81 -52.88 6.72
N LEU A 198 27.22 -53.85 7.44
CA LEU A 198 27.93 -55.06 7.88
C LEU A 198 28.21 -55.99 6.69
N VAL A 199 27.24 -56.18 5.79
CA VAL A 199 27.41 -56.98 4.57
C VAL A 199 28.50 -56.38 3.67
N LEU A 200 28.51 -55.05 3.48
CA LEU A 200 29.57 -54.35 2.75
C LEU A 200 30.96 -54.51 3.40
N SER A 201 31.05 -54.44 4.74
CA SER A 201 32.30 -54.67 5.49
C SER A 201 32.84 -56.11 5.33
N VAL A 202 31.96 -57.11 5.31
CA VAL A 202 32.34 -58.52 5.09
C VAL A 202 32.81 -58.75 3.65
N ILE A 203 32.13 -58.18 2.65
CA ILE A 203 32.51 -58.32 1.23
C ILE A 203 33.87 -57.65 0.97
N THR A 204 34.07 -56.41 1.43
CA THR A 204 35.32 -55.67 1.23
C THR A 204 36.52 -56.33 1.92
N SER A 205 36.36 -56.82 3.16
CA SER A 205 37.43 -57.55 3.86
C SER A 205 37.78 -58.89 3.19
N ALA A 206 36.81 -59.65 2.71
CA ALA A 206 37.05 -60.87 1.94
C ALA A 206 37.81 -60.61 0.62
N VAL A 207 37.47 -59.54 -0.10
CA VAL A 207 38.17 -59.13 -1.32
C VAL A 207 39.60 -58.70 -1.03
N LEU A 208 39.84 -57.91 0.03
CA LEU A 208 41.19 -57.49 0.45
C LEU A 208 42.05 -58.69 0.90
N MET A 209 41.46 -59.70 1.56
CA MET A 209 42.12 -60.95 1.90
C MET A 209 42.53 -61.74 0.64
N ALA A 210 41.65 -61.85 -0.36
CA ALA A 210 41.98 -62.50 -1.62
C ALA A 210 43.13 -61.79 -2.36
N PHE A 211 43.10 -60.45 -2.43
CA PHE A 211 44.19 -59.67 -3.03
C PHE A 211 45.51 -59.81 -2.26
N SER A 212 45.49 -59.81 -0.91
CA SER A 212 46.72 -59.97 -0.13
C SER A 212 47.34 -61.36 -0.32
N ILE A 213 46.53 -62.42 -0.40
CA ILE A 213 46.98 -63.78 -0.74
C ILE A 213 47.61 -63.83 -2.14
N ILE A 214 47.00 -63.16 -3.14
CA ILE A 214 47.58 -63.07 -4.50
C ILE A 214 48.94 -62.36 -4.46
N ILE A 215 49.04 -61.20 -3.80
CA ILE A 215 50.32 -60.48 -3.66
C ILE A 215 51.37 -61.32 -2.92
N ILE A 216 50.99 -62.00 -1.83
CA ILE A 216 51.89 -62.92 -1.11
C ILE A 216 52.35 -64.07 -2.02
N SER A 217 51.49 -64.63 -2.87
CA SER A 217 51.87 -65.68 -3.83
C SER A 217 52.87 -65.19 -4.89
N LEU A 218 52.73 -63.94 -5.35
CA LEU A 218 53.64 -63.31 -6.31
C LEU A 218 54.98 -62.95 -5.65
N VAL A 219 54.95 -62.42 -4.43
CA VAL A 219 56.15 -62.15 -3.61
C VAL A 219 56.86 -63.46 -3.27
N ALA A 220 56.13 -64.52 -2.92
CA ALA A 220 56.71 -65.85 -2.67
C ALA A 220 57.41 -66.40 -3.91
N LYS A 221 56.77 -66.37 -5.09
CA LYS A 221 57.43 -66.74 -6.37
C LYS A 221 58.72 -65.93 -6.60
N LYS A 222 58.67 -64.61 -6.42
CA LYS A 222 59.82 -63.71 -6.57
C LYS A 222 60.92 -63.94 -5.52
N PHE A 223 60.55 -64.37 -4.32
CA PHE A 223 61.48 -64.64 -3.21
C PHE A 223 62.11 -66.04 -3.29
N PHE A 224 61.38 -67.07 -3.74
CA PHE A 224 61.95 -68.38 -4.07
C PHE A 224 62.93 -68.30 -5.26
N GLN A 225 62.65 -67.45 -6.26
CA GLN A 225 63.61 -67.14 -7.32
C GLN A 225 64.88 -66.44 -6.77
N LYS A 226 64.74 -65.54 -5.78
CA LYS A 226 65.87 -64.78 -5.22
C LYS A 226 66.65 -65.51 -4.12
N ARG A 227 66.07 -66.50 -3.43
CA ARG A 227 66.72 -67.30 -2.37
C ARG A 227 67.81 -68.27 -2.87
N LYS A 228 68.10 -68.33 -4.16
CA LYS A 228 69.14 -69.21 -4.72
C LYS A 228 70.58 -68.69 -4.51
N GLU A 229 70.75 -67.47 -3.99
CA GLU A 229 72.07 -66.94 -3.63
C GLU A 229 72.24 -66.61 -2.13
N LYS A 230 73.20 -67.32 -1.52
CA LYS A 230 74.12 -66.89 -0.45
C LYS A 230 73.50 -66.55 0.92
N GLY A 231 73.92 -67.31 1.94
CA GLY A 231 73.50 -67.14 3.33
C GLY A 231 74.58 -66.62 4.28
N ILE A 232 74.12 -65.84 5.26
CA ILE A 232 74.53 -65.77 6.68
C ILE A 232 75.99 -66.15 7.04
N LYS A 233 76.70 -65.19 7.67
CA LYS A 233 77.59 -65.46 8.81
C LYS A 233 77.34 -64.40 9.91
N PRO A 234 77.38 -64.77 11.22
CA PRO A 234 77.12 -63.85 12.35
C PRO A 234 78.40 -63.41 13.07
N ILE A 235 78.30 -62.44 13.99
CA ILE A 235 79.04 -62.36 15.27
C ILE A 235 78.43 -61.29 16.20
N THR A 236 78.61 -61.46 17.51
CA THR A 236 78.05 -60.61 18.60
C THR A 236 79.17 -59.81 19.28
N THR A 237 78.88 -58.58 19.77
CA THR A 237 79.41 -57.99 21.03
C THR A 237 78.60 -56.72 21.38
N GLN A 238 78.58 -56.34 22.66
CA GLN A 238 77.80 -55.25 23.25
C GLN A 238 78.65 -53.98 23.47
N ILE A 239 78.03 -52.82 23.72
CA ILE A 239 78.18 -51.99 24.94
C ILE A 239 77.31 -50.71 24.85
N ILE A 240 76.98 -50.14 26.01
CA ILE A 240 76.06 -49.02 26.25
C ILE A 240 76.80 -47.66 26.18
N THR A 241 76.17 -46.61 25.64
CA THR A 241 75.94 -45.28 26.29
C THR A 241 75.27 -44.28 25.33
N THR A 242 74.38 -43.44 25.86
CA THR A 242 73.59 -42.36 25.22
C THR A 242 73.85 -41.04 25.96
N PRO A 243 73.35 -39.85 25.51
CA PRO A 243 72.63 -39.49 24.28
C PRO A 243 73.18 -38.22 23.56
N THR A 244 72.38 -37.71 22.60
CA THR A 244 72.29 -36.30 22.17
C THR A 244 73.32 -35.78 21.16
N ASP A 245 72.87 -35.53 19.93
CA ASP A 245 72.86 -34.18 19.34
C ASP A 245 71.93 -34.09 18.10
N GLU A 246 71.51 -32.87 17.76
CA GLU A 246 70.84 -32.44 16.51
C GLU A 246 71.90 -31.95 15.48
N PRO A 247 71.62 -31.25 14.35
CA PRO A 247 70.39 -31.01 13.55
C PRO A 247 70.59 -31.22 12.01
N LYS A 248 69.66 -30.70 11.17
CA LYS A 248 69.87 -30.13 9.80
C LYS A 248 70.25 -31.09 8.64
N THR A 249 69.99 -30.84 7.34
CA THR A 249 69.10 -29.93 6.54
C THR A 249 68.75 -30.67 5.22
N ASP A 250 68.22 -30.17 4.07
CA ASP A 250 67.78 -28.87 3.49
C ASP A 250 66.45 -29.13 2.69
N ASN A 251 65.57 -28.21 2.26
CA ASN A 251 65.68 -26.90 1.55
C ASN A 251 66.08 -27.05 0.05
N PRO A 252 65.79 -26.09 -0.87
CA PRO A 252 65.12 -24.80 -0.67
C PRO A 252 64.10 -24.32 -1.75
N ARG A 253 63.37 -23.25 -1.40
CA ARG A 253 62.74 -22.21 -2.30
C ARG A 253 61.51 -22.65 -3.14
N THR A 254 60.59 -21.76 -3.52
CA THR A 254 60.72 -20.29 -3.79
C THR A 254 59.61 -19.44 -3.15
N LEU A 255 59.92 -18.16 -2.89
CA LEU A 255 59.04 -17.12 -2.34
C LEU A 255 58.10 -16.51 -3.39
N ILE A 256 56.95 -15.98 -2.95
CA ILE A 256 56.58 -14.54 -3.05
C ILE A 256 55.41 -14.28 -2.09
N ALA A 257 55.35 -13.08 -1.52
CA ALA A 257 54.37 -12.69 -0.50
C ALA A 257 53.40 -11.63 -1.01
N ILE A 258 52.19 -11.60 -0.44
CA ILE A 258 51.43 -10.36 -0.22
C ILE A 258 50.91 -10.42 1.22
N GLU A 259 51.17 -9.37 1.99
CA GLU A 259 50.69 -9.18 3.35
C GLU A 259 50.07 -7.79 3.45
N CYS A 260 48.84 -7.69 3.97
CA CYS A 260 48.19 -6.44 4.34
C CYS A 260 47.48 -6.63 5.69
N SER A 261 47.83 -5.81 6.66
CA SER A 261 47.18 -5.73 7.97
C SER A 261 46.55 -4.35 8.18
N PHE A 262 45.74 -4.24 9.25
CA PHE A 262 45.40 -3.01 9.99
C PHE A 262 44.23 -2.12 9.52
N HIS A 263 43.22 -1.97 10.42
CA HIS A 263 42.62 -0.72 10.98
C HIS A 263 42.09 0.40 10.04
N GLU A 264 41.05 1.19 10.36
CA GLU A 264 40.07 1.23 11.47
C GLU A 264 38.76 1.90 10.98
N ALA A 265 37.78 2.16 11.87
CA ALA A 265 36.46 2.68 11.53
C ALA A 265 36.37 4.22 11.35
N GLN A 266 35.38 4.64 10.56
CA GLN A 266 34.78 5.98 10.63
C GLN A 266 33.25 5.89 10.75
N GLN A 267 32.68 6.91 11.36
CA GLN A 267 31.28 7.02 11.76
C GLN A 267 30.61 8.09 10.90
N GLU A 268 29.49 7.77 10.25
CA GLU A 268 28.66 8.75 9.54
C GLU A 268 27.28 8.89 10.17
N GLN A 269 26.81 10.12 10.28
CA GLN A 269 25.75 10.51 11.23
C GLN A 269 24.67 11.34 10.52
N GLY A 270 23.70 10.64 9.90
CA GLY A 270 22.69 11.24 9.02
C GLY A 270 21.59 12.05 9.71
N SER A 271 21.88 13.30 10.06
CA SER A 271 20.94 14.36 10.45
C SER A 271 21.50 15.70 9.91
N SER A 272 20.74 16.70 9.46
CA SER A 272 19.36 17.08 9.78
C SER A 272 18.61 17.66 8.57
N SER A 273 17.35 18.08 8.80
CA SER A 273 16.51 18.89 7.91
C SER A 273 16.89 20.37 7.86
N GLU A 274 16.72 21.01 6.69
CA GLU A 274 16.07 22.33 6.46
C GLU A 274 15.63 22.33 4.97
N SER A 275 14.39 22.62 4.55
CA SER A 275 13.58 23.84 4.61
C SER A 275 14.19 25.07 3.91
N LEU A 276 13.77 25.31 2.66
CA LEU A 276 13.77 26.65 2.08
C LEU A 276 12.36 27.03 1.60
N TYR A 277 11.89 28.16 2.13
CA TYR A 277 10.66 28.85 1.79
C TYR A 277 10.98 29.89 0.71
N SER A 278 10.19 29.96 -0.37
CA SER A 278 10.31 31.04 -1.37
C SER A 278 8.98 31.74 -1.51
N LYS A 279 8.90 32.95 -0.94
CA LYS A 279 7.71 33.81 -1.01
C LYS A 279 8.11 35.28 -0.85
N ASP A 280 8.12 36.01 -1.95
CA ASP A 280 7.90 37.46 -2.05
C ASP A 280 7.19 37.69 -3.43
N SER A 281 6.23 38.60 -3.62
CA SER A 281 6.20 40.06 -3.35
C SER A 281 7.16 40.81 -4.30
N SER A 282 6.85 41.95 -4.92
CA SER A 282 5.65 42.81 -4.95
C SER A 282 5.68 43.63 -6.27
N SER A 283 4.74 44.50 -6.69
CA SER A 283 3.54 45.12 -6.10
C SER A 283 2.58 45.59 -7.22
N GLN A 284 1.46 46.24 -6.91
CA GLN A 284 0.84 47.23 -7.82
C GLN A 284 1.58 48.56 -7.71
N LEU A 285 1.65 49.36 -8.79
CA LEU A 285 1.46 50.83 -8.74
C LEU A 285 1.35 51.50 -10.13
N ILE A 286 0.16 52.05 -10.37
CA ILE A 286 -0.21 53.30 -11.07
C ILE A 286 0.87 53.98 -11.96
N ALA A 287 0.56 54.06 -13.27
CA ALA A 287 0.79 55.22 -14.15
C ALA A 287 -0.19 55.17 -15.33
#